data_AF-A0A9D9N1N6-F1
#
_entry.id   AF-A0A9D9N1N6-F1
#
_cell.length_a   1.000
_cell.length_b   1.000
_cell.length_c   1.000
_cell.angle_alpha   90.00
_cell.angle_beta   90.00
_cell.angle_gamma   90.00
#
_symmetry.space_group_name_H-M   'P 1'
#
loop_
_entity.id
_entity.type
_entity.pdbx_description
1 polymer ?
#
loop_
_entity_poly.entity_id
_entity_poly.type
_entity_poly.pdbx_seq_one_letter_code
_entity_poly.pdbx_strand_id
1 'polypeptide(L)'
;METETTTNPLTDQNTATDHVHKAASLDKANQDMIIAKTNRKRFVKALEDGTLPCLPGKNGLADTEPVENIVKGTSYKGITALILKNFSRQNNFTDERFFTMQQLEFVNMKMKLPFAARLRIKKGSHGVNIQYSVNKLDENGSEIKDPVTGKSIKESQTVKLFNIEQLVDPDLLIDYAADQRDARYEYMKEKVKNSGGIWHEPNPDKQKEVLTATTSDPVMYLAQYFEAMDTGRDFKVSKEIADEFKNKTKEYIFEHKEGEEPKKGLNPFRLNMLGAEAAYQYSVTKNDRQAEIRNKYAEEKYNDKLKKFHEKNRKSVSDDYEMSM
;
A
#
# COMPACT_ATOMS: atom_id res chain seq x y z
N MET A 1 -36.01 43.57 58.92
CA MET A 1 -36.47 42.19 58.70
C MET A 1 -35.62 41.62 57.60
N GLU A 2 -34.69 40.77 58.00
CA GLU A 2 -33.79 40.02 57.14
C GLU A 2 -34.57 38.90 56.45
N THR A 3 -34.32 38.67 55.17
CA THR A 3 -34.55 37.37 54.52
C THR A 3 -33.45 37.13 53.50
N GLU A 4 -32.45 36.42 53.99
CA GLU A 4 -31.74 35.26 53.43
C GLU A 4 -31.56 35.09 51.92
N THR A 5 -30.28 34.99 51.59
CA THR A 5 -29.60 34.41 50.44
C THR A 5 -30.13 33.02 50.05
N THR A 6 -30.31 32.76 48.76
CA THR A 6 -30.22 31.40 48.20
C THR A 6 -29.37 31.42 46.94
N THR A 7 -28.11 31.05 47.11
CA THR A 7 -27.19 30.68 46.03
C THR A 7 -27.57 29.28 45.54
N ASN A 8 -27.98 29.14 44.28
CA ASN A 8 -28.00 27.86 43.58
C ASN A 8 -26.74 27.77 42.71
N PRO A 9 -25.78 26.88 43.01
CA PRO A 9 -24.67 26.59 42.11
C PRO A 9 -25.18 25.67 40.98
N LEU A 10 -25.37 26.24 39.80
CA LEU A 10 -25.30 25.48 38.56
C LEU A 10 -23.82 25.16 38.31
N THR A 11 -23.40 23.97 38.71
CA THR A 11 -22.09 23.44 38.31
C THR A 11 -22.21 21.97 37.93
N ASP A 12 -21.54 21.65 36.84
CA ASP A 12 -21.11 20.33 36.39
C ASP A 12 -22.15 19.37 35.81
N GLN A 13 -22.42 19.54 34.51
CA GLN A 13 -22.86 18.46 33.62
C GLN A 13 -21.95 18.27 32.39
N ASN A 14 -20.63 18.53 32.49
CA ASN A 14 -19.73 18.41 31.33
C ASN A 14 -18.49 17.51 31.51
N THR A 15 -18.44 16.67 32.55
CA THR A 15 -17.26 15.79 32.82
C THR A 15 -17.47 14.31 32.48
N ALA A 16 -18.70 13.87 32.22
CA ALA A 16 -18.99 12.44 31.99
C ALA A 16 -18.56 11.93 30.59
N THR A 17 -18.56 12.79 29.58
CA THR A 17 -18.13 12.45 28.21
C THR A 17 -16.61 12.22 28.10
N ASP A 18 -15.81 12.86 28.95
CA ASP A 18 -14.35 12.85 28.83
C ASP A 18 -13.73 11.51 29.31
N HIS A 19 -14.29 10.87 30.33
CA HIS A 19 -13.76 9.60 30.85
C HIS A 19 -14.00 8.41 29.91
N VAL A 20 -15.14 8.36 29.21
CA VAL A 20 -15.45 7.30 28.24
C VAL A 20 -14.58 7.43 26.99
N HIS A 21 -14.36 8.65 26.49
CA HIS A 21 -13.45 8.90 25.36
C HIS A 21 -11.97 8.63 25.72
N LYS A 22 -11.55 8.97 26.94
CA LYS A 22 -10.20 8.62 27.44
C LYS A 22 -10.03 7.10 27.59
N ALA A 23 -11.02 6.38 28.11
CA ALA A 23 -10.95 4.92 28.23
C ALA A 23 -10.92 4.23 26.85
N ALA A 24 -11.76 4.66 25.91
CA ALA A 24 -11.79 4.13 24.55
C ALA A 24 -10.50 4.41 23.76
N SER A 25 -9.89 5.59 23.96
CA SER A 25 -8.61 5.93 23.33
C SER A 25 -7.43 5.15 23.94
N LEU A 26 -7.44 4.89 25.26
CA LEU A 26 -6.47 4.03 25.92
C LEU A 26 -6.56 2.58 25.43
N ASP A 27 -7.77 2.05 25.26
CA ASP A 27 -7.98 0.70 24.71
C ASP A 27 -7.48 0.60 23.26
N LYS A 28 -7.75 1.62 22.43
CA LYS A 28 -7.22 1.68 21.07
C LYS A 28 -5.69 1.74 21.01
N ALA A 29 -5.05 2.55 21.84
CA ALA A 29 -3.59 2.63 21.92
C ALA A 29 -2.97 1.28 22.36
N ASN A 30 -3.61 0.58 23.30
CA ASN A 30 -3.20 -0.74 23.73
C ASN A 30 -3.35 -1.80 22.63
N GLN A 31 -4.49 -1.81 21.94
CA GLN A 31 -4.71 -2.68 20.78
C GLN A 31 -3.67 -2.39 19.69
N ASP A 32 -3.37 -1.12 19.45
CA ASP A 32 -2.43 -0.75 18.41
C ASP A 32 -1.01 -1.25 18.70
N MET A 33 -0.59 -1.14 19.96
CA MET A 33 0.65 -1.71 20.45
C MET A 33 0.68 -3.24 20.31
N ILE A 34 -0.41 -3.94 20.65
CA ILE A 34 -0.48 -5.41 20.57
C ILE A 34 -0.33 -5.88 19.12
N ILE A 35 -1.02 -5.21 18.19
CA ILE A 35 -0.93 -5.51 16.75
C ILE A 35 0.48 -5.27 16.24
N ALA A 36 1.08 -4.12 16.56
CA ALA A 36 2.44 -3.79 16.15
C ALA A 36 3.47 -4.81 16.68
N LYS A 37 3.39 -5.18 17.96
CA LYS A 37 4.24 -6.24 18.56
C LYS A 37 4.06 -7.59 17.85
N THR A 38 2.81 -7.97 17.54
CA THR A 38 2.50 -9.25 16.89
C THR A 38 3.04 -9.29 15.47
N ASN A 39 2.81 -8.24 14.68
CA ASN A 39 3.30 -8.13 13.31
C ASN A 39 4.82 -8.10 13.27
N ARG A 40 5.47 -7.34 14.16
CA ARG A 40 6.93 -7.34 14.32
C ARG A 40 7.47 -8.73 14.63
N LYS A 41 6.88 -9.44 15.61
CA LYS A 41 7.32 -10.79 15.98
C LYS A 41 7.21 -11.76 14.78
N ARG A 42 6.09 -11.73 14.06
CA ARG A 42 5.87 -12.58 12.87
C ARG A 42 6.82 -12.24 11.73
N PHE A 43 7.11 -10.97 11.53
CA PHE A 43 8.04 -10.48 10.52
C PHE A 43 9.47 -10.94 10.82
N VAL A 44 9.96 -10.71 12.04
CA VAL A 44 11.32 -11.11 12.44
C VAL A 44 11.49 -12.62 12.32
N LYS A 45 10.51 -13.41 12.78
CA LYS A 45 10.57 -14.86 12.63
C LYS A 45 10.69 -15.28 11.16
N ALA A 46 9.89 -14.69 10.27
CA ALA A 46 9.99 -14.99 8.83
C ALA A 46 11.31 -14.52 8.20
N LEU A 47 11.87 -13.42 8.70
CA LEU A 47 13.19 -12.93 8.30
C LEU A 47 14.28 -13.93 8.71
N GLU A 48 14.22 -14.44 9.95
CA GLU A 48 15.11 -15.47 10.50
C GLU A 48 15.05 -16.76 9.70
N ASP A 49 13.84 -17.29 9.53
CA ASP A 49 13.55 -18.52 8.78
C ASP A 49 13.88 -18.39 7.28
N GLY A 50 14.14 -17.17 6.78
CA GLY A 50 14.41 -16.91 5.38
C GLY A 50 13.17 -17.05 4.48
N THR A 51 11.97 -17.02 5.07
CA THR A 51 10.69 -17.21 4.39
C THR A 51 9.98 -15.90 4.07
N LEU A 52 10.60 -14.76 4.37
CA LEU A 52 10.04 -13.45 4.08
C LEU A 52 9.89 -13.24 2.55
N PRO A 53 8.77 -12.72 2.05
CA PRO A 53 8.52 -12.61 0.60
C PRO A 53 9.51 -11.78 -0.20
N CYS A 54 10.11 -10.76 0.42
CA CYS A 54 11.13 -9.95 -0.23
C CYS A 54 12.52 -10.57 -0.25
N LEU A 55 12.72 -11.76 0.34
CA LEU A 55 13.97 -12.52 0.23
C LEU A 55 13.95 -13.42 -1.02
N PRO A 56 15.11 -13.64 -1.66
CA PRO A 56 15.19 -14.49 -2.83
C PRO A 56 14.85 -15.95 -2.49
N GLY A 57 14.01 -16.57 -3.32
CA GLY A 57 13.78 -18.01 -3.32
C GLY A 57 14.94 -18.79 -3.92
N LYS A 58 14.75 -20.09 -4.15
CA LYS A 58 15.77 -20.99 -4.73
C LYS A 58 16.25 -20.56 -6.13
N ASN A 59 15.41 -19.84 -6.86
CA ASN A 59 15.70 -19.29 -8.19
C ASN A 59 16.40 -17.92 -8.14
N GLY A 60 16.72 -17.39 -6.95
CA GLY A 60 17.34 -16.06 -6.79
C GLY A 60 16.35 -14.89 -6.98
N LEU A 61 15.06 -15.17 -7.10
CA LEU A 61 14.01 -14.17 -7.26
C LEU A 61 13.15 -14.10 -5.99
N ALA A 62 12.83 -12.89 -5.56
CA ALA A 62 11.84 -12.66 -4.54
C ALA A 62 10.42 -12.74 -5.14
N ASP A 63 9.44 -12.92 -4.27
CA ASP A 63 8.04 -13.00 -4.67
C ASP A 63 7.46 -11.58 -4.79
N THR A 64 7.25 -11.13 -6.02
CA THR A 64 6.71 -9.80 -6.35
C THR A 64 5.25 -9.83 -6.78
N GLU A 65 4.58 -10.98 -6.70
CA GLU A 65 3.16 -11.09 -7.07
C GLU A 65 2.31 -10.14 -6.20
N PRO A 66 1.26 -9.52 -6.76
CA PRO A 66 0.45 -8.59 -6.01
C PRO A 66 -0.41 -9.31 -4.96
N VAL A 67 -0.52 -8.71 -3.78
CA VAL A 67 -1.56 -9.08 -2.80
C VAL A 67 -2.76 -8.20 -3.07
N GLU A 68 -3.93 -8.77 -3.27
CA GLU A 68 -5.09 -8.02 -3.75
C GLU A 68 -6.26 -8.01 -2.78
N ASN A 69 -7.01 -6.92 -2.77
CA ASN A 69 -8.36 -6.92 -2.23
C ASN A 69 -9.31 -7.47 -3.31
N ILE A 70 -9.83 -8.68 -3.13
CA ILE A 70 -10.62 -9.35 -4.17
C ILE A 70 -11.86 -8.56 -4.58
N VAL A 71 -12.54 -7.92 -3.63
CA VAL A 71 -13.79 -7.20 -3.88
C VAL A 71 -13.54 -5.91 -4.66
N LYS A 72 -12.47 -5.18 -4.32
CA LYS A 72 -12.14 -3.90 -4.97
C LYS A 72 -11.26 -4.07 -6.21
N GLY A 73 -10.57 -5.20 -6.36
CA GLY A 73 -9.55 -5.41 -7.40
C GLY A 73 -8.33 -4.50 -7.25
N THR A 74 -8.04 -4.03 -6.03
CA THR A 74 -6.91 -3.14 -5.74
C THR A 74 -5.83 -3.87 -4.97
N SER A 75 -4.57 -3.69 -5.37
CA SER A 75 -3.44 -4.29 -4.66
C SER A 75 -3.08 -3.53 -3.37
N TYR A 76 -2.79 -4.29 -2.31
CA TYR A 76 -2.14 -3.76 -1.12
C TYR A 76 -0.69 -3.39 -1.42
N LYS A 77 -0.16 -2.38 -0.72
CA LYS A 77 1.19 -1.84 -0.99
C LYS A 77 2.05 -1.82 0.26
N GLY A 78 3.36 -1.70 0.03
CA GLY A 78 4.35 -1.49 1.09
C GLY A 78 4.38 -2.62 2.11
N ILE A 79 4.60 -2.26 3.37
CA ILE A 79 4.73 -3.23 4.46
C ILE A 79 3.45 -4.05 4.69
N THR A 80 2.28 -3.49 4.37
CA THR A 80 1.00 -4.21 4.47
C THR A 80 0.99 -5.41 3.53
N ALA A 81 1.43 -5.25 2.29
CA ALA A 81 1.51 -6.37 1.34
C ALA A 81 2.45 -7.47 1.87
N LEU A 82 3.62 -7.09 2.40
CA LEU A 82 4.56 -8.04 3.02
C LEU A 82 3.96 -8.79 4.21
N ILE A 83 3.24 -8.10 5.10
CA ILE A 83 2.59 -8.74 6.25
C ILE A 83 1.53 -9.74 5.79
N LEU A 84 0.75 -9.39 4.75
CA LEU A 84 -0.30 -10.26 4.20
C LEU A 84 0.29 -11.49 3.50
N LYS A 85 1.31 -11.33 2.65
CA LYS A 85 2.04 -12.46 2.04
C LYS A 85 2.62 -13.40 3.10
N ASN A 86 3.27 -12.84 4.13
CA ASN A 86 3.80 -13.64 5.24
C ASN A 86 2.68 -14.39 5.97
N PHE A 87 1.53 -13.76 6.18
CA PHE A 87 0.36 -14.41 6.76
C PHE A 87 -0.15 -15.56 5.88
N SER A 88 -0.24 -15.40 4.55
CA SER A 88 -0.60 -16.49 3.64
C SER A 88 0.36 -17.67 3.77
N ARG A 89 1.67 -17.42 3.72
CA ARG A 89 2.70 -18.46 3.87
C ARG A 89 2.64 -19.19 5.20
N GLN A 90 2.44 -18.46 6.31
CA GLN A 90 2.32 -19.06 7.64
C GLN A 90 1.10 -19.99 7.78
N ASN A 91 0.08 -19.80 6.95
CA ASN A 91 -1.14 -20.61 6.97
C ASN A 91 -1.24 -21.55 5.75
N ASN A 92 -0.19 -21.65 4.93
CA ASN A 92 -0.15 -22.42 3.68
C ASN A 92 -1.26 -22.05 2.69
N PHE A 93 -1.69 -20.79 2.66
CA PHE A 93 -2.57 -20.30 1.62
C PHE A 93 -1.78 -20.08 0.33
N THR A 94 -2.33 -20.57 -0.78
CA THR A 94 -1.79 -20.44 -2.14
C THR A 94 -2.30 -19.19 -2.85
N ASP A 95 -3.45 -18.69 -2.44
CA ASP A 95 -4.05 -17.46 -2.96
C ASP A 95 -3.69 -16.26 -2.07
N GLU A 96 -3.36 -15.12 -2.69
CA GLU A 96 -3.00 -13.88 -1.98
C GLU A 96 -4.08 -12.80 -2.07
N ARG A 97 -5.33 -13.21 -2.26
CA ARG A 97 -6.48 -12.32 -2.26
C ARG A 97 -7.16 -12.27 -0.89
N PHE A 98 -7.45 -11.05 -0.45
CA PHE A 98 -7.99 -10.74 0.87
C PHE A 98 -9.28 -9.93 0.81
N PHE A 99 -10.07 -10.01 1.88
CA PHE A 99 -11.31 -9.25 2.05
C PHE A 99 -11.57 -8.93 3.53
N THR A 100 -12.44 -7.94 3.80
CA THR A 100 -12.96 -7.66 5.15
C THR A 100 -14.34 -8.30 5.34
N MET A 101 -14.75 -8.50 6.58
CA MET A 101 -16.11 -8.98 6.89
C MET A 101 -17.19 -8.03 6.33
N GLN A 102 -16.97 -6.71 6.43
CA GLN A 102 -17.88 -5.70 5.88
C GLN A 102 -18.04 -5.81 4.36
N GLN A 103 -16.94 -6.12 3.65
CA GLN A 103 -17.00 -6.37 2.20
C GLN A 103 -17.80 -7.63 1.90
N LEU A 104 -17.63 -8.69 2.70
CA LEU A 104 -18.39 -9.93 2.55
C LEU A 104 -19.89 -9.71 2.74
N GLU A 105 -20.28 -8.93 3.76
CA GLU A 105 -21.67 -8.54 4.01
C GLU A 105 -22.24 -7.69 2.88
N PHE A 106 -21.47 -6.72 2.37
CA PHE A 106 -21.85 -5.93 1.21
C PHE A 106 -22.13 -6.80 -0.02
N VAL A 107 -21.27 -7.77 -0.32
CA VAL A 107 -21.47 -8.70 -1.45
C VAL A 107 -22.72 -9.55 -1.23
N ASN A 108 -22.90 -10.13 -0.04
CA ASN A 108 -24.11 -10.89 0.32
C ASN A 108 -25.40 -10.08 0.09
N MET A 109 -25.40 -8.79 0.46
CA MET A 109 -26.52 -7.88 0.23
C MET A 109 -26.72 -7.57 -1.26
N LYS A 110 -25.66 -7.26 -1.98
CA LYS A 110 -25.71 -6.92 -3.42
C LYS A 110 -26.22 -8.08 -4.27
N MET A 111 -25.76 -9.28 -3.98
CA MET A 111 -26.18 -10.50 -4.68
C MET A 111 -27.52 -11.07 -4.18
N LYS A 112 -28.10 -10.48 -3.12
CA LYS A 112 -29.36 -10.93 -2.50
C LYS A 112 -29.38 -12.42 -2.16
N LEU A 113 -28.26 -12.94 -1.63
CA LEU A 113 -28.09 -14.37 -1.40
C LEU A 113 -29.00 -14.87 -0.27
N PRO A 114 -29.71 -16.01 -0.46
CA PRO A 114 -30.48 -16.63 0.62
C PRO A 114 -29.55 -17.07 1.75
N PHE A 115 -30.07 -17.16 2.98
CA PHE A 115 -29.25 -17.43 4.16
C PHE A 115 -28.31 -18.64 3.99
N ALA A 116 -28.80 -19.75 3.41
CA ALA A 116 -28.04 -20.96 3.18
C ALA A 116 -26.87 -20.81 2.19
N ALA A 117 -26.97 -19.89 1.22
CA ALA A 117 -25.96 -19.63 0.20
C ALA A 117 -25.12 -18.38 0.47
N ARG A 118 -25.25 -17.77 1.66
CA ARG A 118 -24.43 -16.61 2.03
C ARG A 118 -22.96 -16.99 2.08
N LEU A 119 -22.12 -16.11 1.55
CA LEU A 119 -20.69 -16.15 1.74
C LEU A 119 -20.38 -16.03 3.24
N ARG A 120 -19.62 -17.00 3.75
CA ARG A 120 -19.25 -17.11 5.17
C ARG A 120 -17.79 -17.53 5.31
N ILE A 121 -17.16 -17.00 6.35
CA ILE A 121 -15.83 -17.42 6.78
C ILE A 121 -15.97 -18.76 7.52
N LYS A 122 -15.06 -19.71 7.27
CA LYS A 122 -14.97 -21.00 7.97
C LYS A 122 -14.88 -20.78 9.48
N LYS A 123 -15.57 -21.63 10.25
CA LYS A 123 -15.56 -21.55 11.71
C LYS A 123 -14.14 -21.76 12.23
N GLY A 124 -13.69 -20.87 13.13
CA GLY A 124 -12.35 -20.93 13.71
C GLY A 124 -11.27 -20.22 12.89
N SER A 125 -11.58 -19.66 11.72
CA SER A 125 -10.62 -18.86 10.97
C SER A 125 -10.27 -17.55 11.69
N HIS A 126 -8.98 -17.23 11.68
CA HIS A 126 -8.46 -15.98 12.22
C HIS A 126 -7.91 -15.12 11.08
N GLY A 127 -8.41 -13.88 11.01
CA GLY A 127 -7.86 -12.86 10.12
C GLY A 127 -6.62 -12.17 10.70
N VAL A 128 -6.00 -11.35 9.87
CA VAL A 128 -4.86 -10.50 10.23
C VAL A 128 -5.32 -9.05 10.41
N ASN A 129 -4.88 -8.42 11.50
CA ASN A 129 -5.19 -7.01 11.77
C ASN A 129 -4.14 -6.13 11.10
N ILE A 130 -4.60 -5.23 10.23
CA ILE A 130 -3.81 -4.22 9.55
C ILE A 130 -4.22 -2.85 10.07
N GLN A 131 -3.21 -2.04 10.40
CA GLN A 131 -3.39 -0.64 10.73
C GLN A 131 -3.10 0.23 9.52
N TYR A 132 -3.91 1.25 9.31
CA TYR A 132 -3.67 2.28 8.32
C TYR A 132 -4.15 3.63 8.85
N SER A 133 -3.58 4.70 8.34
CA SER A 133 -3.97 6.06 8.73
C SER A 133 -4.84 6.69 7.65
N VAL A 134 -5.99 7.22 8.04
CA VAL A 134 -6.87 8.02 7.16
C VAL A 134 -6.95 9.44 7.65
N ASN A 135 -7.33 10.36 6.75
CA ASN A 135 -7.60 11.73 7.15
C ASN A 135 -8.83 11.74 8.06
N LYS A 136 -8.69 12.37 9.23
CA LYS A 136 -9.78 12.55 10.18
C LYS A 136 -10.81 13.51 9.57
N LEU A 137 -12.08 13.10 9.59
CA LEU A 137 -13.18 13.90 9.07
C LEU A 137 -13.97 14.51 10.24
N ASP A 138 -14.54 15.69 10.03
CA ASP A 138 -15.53 16.28 10.93
C ASP A 138 -16.93 15.69 10.72
N GLU A 139 -17.92 16.17 11.48
CA GLU A 139 -19.32 15.72 11.41
C GLU A 139 -19.97 15.93 10.03
N ASN A 140 -19.43 16.84 9.23
CA ASN A 140 -19.89 17.14 7.88
C ASN A 140 -19.09 16.37 6.80
N GLY A 141 -18.16 15.51 7.19
CA GLY A 141 -17.31 14.75 6.28
C GLY A 141 -16.14 15.54 5.68
N SER A 142 -15.82 16.72 6.20
CA SER A 142 -14.68 17.53 5.75
C SER A 142 -13.41 17.18 6.51
N GLU A 143 -12.26 17.22 5.83
CA GLU A 143 -10.96 16.90 6.45
C GLU A 143 -10.59 17.91 7.54
N ILE A 144 -10.30 17.40 8.73
CA ILE A 144 -9.78 18.21 9.83
C ILE A 144 -8.29 18.45 9.59
N LYS A 145 -7.89 19.72 9.56
CA LYS A 145 -6.50 20.14 9.43
C LYS A 145 -5.96 20.68 10.74
N ASP A 146 -4.68 20.44 10.99
CA ASP A 146 -3.95 21.05 12.08
C ASP A 146 -3.86 22.58 11.82
N PRO A 147 -4.30 23.42 12.78
CA PRO A 147 -4.37 24.87 12.57
C PRO A 147 -3.00 25.54 12.46
N VAL A 148 -1.94 24.91 12.96
CA VAL A 148 -0.56 25.43 12.94
C VAL A 148 0.14 25.02 11.66
N THR A 149 0.00 23.75 11.27
CA THR A 149 0.76 23.20 10.13
C THR A 149 -0.02 23.16 8.82
N GLY A 150 -1.35 23.32 8.87
CA GLY A 150 -2.25 23.20 7.72
C GLY A 150 -2.36 21.78 7.15
N LYS A 151 -1.73 20.78 7.77
CA LYS A 151 -1.75 19.38 7.32
C LYS A 151 -2.98 18.65 7.85
N SER A 152 -3.56 17.75 7.06
CA SER A 152 -4.69 16.93 7.50
C SER A 152 -4.28 16.07 8.71
N ILE A 153 -5.08 16.12 9.77
CA ILE A 153 -4.91 15.29 10.95
C ILE A 153 -5.26 13.87 10.54
N LYS A 154 -4.36 12.93 10.83
CA LYS A 154 -4.58 11.52 10.52
C LYS A 154 -5.08 10.77 11.75
N GLU A 155 -6.08 9.91 11.55
CA GLU A 155 -6.50 8.93 12.54
C GLU A 155 -6.07 7.52 12.14
N SER A 156 -5.61 6.74 13.12
CA SER A 156 -5.32 5.32 12.94
C SER A 156 -6.64 4.54 12.87
N GLN A 157 -6.78 3.67 11.89
CA GLN A 157 -7.87 2.70 11.79
C GLN A 157 -7.29 1.29 11.70
N THR A 158 -7.97 0.35 12.35
CA THR A 158 -7.61 -1.07 12.32
C THR A 158 -8.68 -1.83 11.57
N VAL A 159 -8.25 -2.60 10.57
CA VAL A 159 -9.10 -3.48 9.77
C VAL A 159 -8.62 -4.92 9.92
N LYS A 160 -9.57 -5.84 10.07
CA LYS A 160 -9.30 -7.28 10.05
C LYS A 160 -9.53 -7.83 8.65
N LEU A 161 -8.49 -8.41 8.07
CA LEU A 161 -8.50 -9.02 6.75
C LEU A 161 -8.48 -10.54 6.85
N PHE A 162 -9.21 -11.19 5.96
CA PHE A 162 -9.28 -12.63 5.80
C PHE A 162 -8.83 -13.00 4.40
N ASN A 163 -8.15 -14.14 4.28
CA ASN A 163 -7.75 -14.70 3.00
C ASN A 163 -8.94 -15.42 2.35
N ILE A 164 -9.05 -15.40 1.01
CA ILE A 164 -10.14 -16.05 0.28
C ILE A 164 -10.29 -17.54 0.60
N GLU A 165 -9.19 -18.26 0.84
CA GLU A 165 -9.23 -19.68 1.18
C GLU A 165 -9.89 -19.97 2.54
N GLN A 166 -10.10 -18.93 3.35
CA GLN A 166 -10.84 -19.02 4.61
C GLN A 166 -12.36 -18.96 4.42
N LEU A 167 -12.88 -18.80 3.20
CA LEU A 167 -14.31 -18.90 2.90
C LEU A 167 -14.76 -20.36 2.82
N VAL A 168 -16.02 -20.60 3.19
CA VAL A 168 -16.68 -21.91 3.02
C VAL A 168 -16.83 -22.25 1.54
N ASP A 169 -17.23 -21.26 0.75
CA ASP A 169 -17.38 -21.34 -0.71
C ASP A 169 -16.73 -20.08 -1.32
N PRO A 170 -15.47 -20.17 -1.79
CA PRO A 170 -14.76 -19.03 -2.35
C PRO A 170 -15.20 -18.68 -3.77
N ASP A 171 -15.71 -19.65 -4.55
CA ASP A 171 -15.96 -19.51 -5.99
C ASP A 171 -16.97 -18.40 -6.28
N LEU A 172 -18.03 -18.32 -5.47
CA LEU A 172 -19.04 -17.27 -5.60
C LEU A 172 -18.48 -15.85 -5.42
N LEU A 173 -17.46 -15.67 -4.58
CA LEU A 173 -16.78 -14.38 -4.43
C LEU A 173 -15.80 -14.12 -5.58
N ILE A 174 -15.17 -15.17 -6.10
CA ILE A 174 -14.29 -15.08 -7.28
C ILE A 174 -15.08 -14.62 -8.50
N ASP A 175 -16.24 -15.24 -8.75
CA ASP A 175 -17.12 -14.90 -9.87
C ASP A 175 -17.61 -13.45 -9.76
N TYR A 176 -18.11 -13.05 -8.59
CA TYR A 176 -18.49 -11.67 -8.35
C TYR A 176 -17.34 -10.69 -8.62
N ALA A 177 -16.12 -11.03 -8.17
CA ALA A 177 -14.95 -10.18 -8.38
C ALA A 177 -14.52 -10.11 -9.85
N ALA A 178 -14.67 -11.20 -10.61
CA ALA A 178 -14.42 -11.23 -12.05
C ALA A 178 -15.39 -10.29 -12.77
N ASP A 179 -16.69 -10.37 -12.48
CA ASP A 179 -17.70 -9.46 -13.05
C ASP A 179 -17.37 -7.98 -12.77
N GLN A 180 -16.98 -7.67 -11.52
CA GLN A 180 -16.58 -6.30 -11.17
C GLN A 180 -15.30 -5.85 -11.87
N ARG A 181 -14.35 -6.76 -12.10
CA ARG A 181 -13.11 -6.47 -12.82
C ARG A 181 -13.40 -6.17 -14.29
N ASP A 182 -14.22 -6.97 -14.92
CA ASP A 182 -14.56 -6.82 -16.34
C ASP A 182 -15.36 -5.53 -16.57
N ALA A 183 -16.29 -5.21 -15.66
CA ALA A 183 -17.00 -3.93 -15.67
C ALA A 183 -16.05 -2.73 -15.54
N ARG A 184 -15.04 -2.80 -14.66
CA ARG A 184 -14.00 -1.76 -14.53
C ARG A 184 -13.15 -1.65 -15.79
N TYR A 185 -12.81 -2.77 -16.41
CA TYR A 185 -12.03 -2.83 -17.63
C TYR A 185 -12.74 -2.10 -18.78
N GLU A 186 -14.01 -2.45 -19.02
CA GLU A 186 -14.82 -1.84 -20.07
C GLU A 186 -15.05 -0.34 -19.82
N TYR A 187 -15.32 0.05 -18.57
CA TYR A 187 -15.44 1.47 -18.20
C TYR A 187 -14.15 2.26 -18.51
N MET A 188 -12.98 1.71 -18.17
CA MET A 188 -11.70 2.37 -18.45
C MET A 188 -11.41 2.45 -19.95
N LYS A 189 -11.71 1.39 -20.69
CA LYS A 189 -11.59 1.33 -22.15
C LYS A 189 -12.47 2.39 -22.83
N GLU A 190 -13.71 2.53 -22.40
CA GLU A 190 -14.63 3.56 -22.88
C GLU A 190 -14.13 4.97 -22.53
N LYS A 191 -13.69 5.19 -21.29
CA LYS A 191 -13.17 6.48 -20.83
C LYS A 191 -11.95 6.96 -21.65
N VAL A 192 -11.02 6.06 -21.96
CA VAL A 192 -9.84 6.39 -22.77
C VAL A 192 -10.25 6.77 -24.20
N LYS A 193 -11.14 5.98 -24.82
CA LYS A 193 -11.67 6.28 -26.16
C LYS A 193 -12.38 7.63 -26.21
N ASN A 194 -13.23 7.92 -25.23
CA ASN A 194 -13.97 9.19 -25.14
C ASN A 194 -13.05 10.39 -24.93
N SER A 195 -11.87 10.19 -24.32
CA SER A 195 -10.82 11.23 -24.20
C SER A 195 -9.94 11.40 -25.43
N GLY A 196 -10.23 10.69 -26.53
CA GLY A 196 -9.41 10.69 -27.76
C GLY A 196 -8.10 9.91 -27.64
N GLY A 197 -7.94 9.12 -26.57
CA GLY A 197 -6.77 8.27 -26.35
C GLY A 197 -6.88 6.94 -27.10
N ILE A 198 -5.73 6.31 -27.33
CA ILE A 198 -5.66 4.94 -27.87
C ILE A 198 -5.68 3.97 -26.70
N TRP A 199 -6.64 3.04 -26.70
CA TRP A 199 -6.64 1.93 -25.75
C TRP A 199 -5.58 0.91 -26.17
N HIS A 200 -4.69 0.57 -25.25
CA HIS A 200 -3.73 -0.51 -25.44
C HIS A 200 -4.22 -1.71 -24.65
N GLU A 201 -4.56 -2.80 -25.35
CA GLU A 201 -4.89 -4.07 -24.70
C GLU A 201 -3.67 -4.54 -23.88
N PRO A 202 -3.88 -5.11 -22.67
CA PRO A 202 -2.81 -5.72 -21.91
C PRO A 202 -2.10 -6.78 -22.74
N ASN A 203 -0.76 -6.77 -22.75
CA ASN A 203 0.02 -7.80 -23.43
C ASN A 203 0.44 -8.86 -22.40
N PRO A 204 -0.22 -10.04 -22.36
CA PRO A 204 0.08 -11.09 -21.39
C PRO A 204 1.45 -11.74 -21.63
N ASP A 205 1.98 -11.66 -22.85
CA ASP A 205 3.26 -12.28 -23.24
C ASP A 205 4.46 -11.36 -23.03
N LYS A 206 4.24 -10.13 -22.52
CA LYS A 206 5.35 -9.21 -22.26
C LYS A 206 6.21 -9.78 -21.14
N GLN A 207 7.45 -10.14 -21.47
CA GLN A 207 8.43 -10.58 -20.48
C GLN A 207 8.54 -9.53 -19.36
N LYS A 208 8.43 -9.99 -18.11
CA LYS A 208 8.61 -9.15 -16.93
C LYS A 208 10.04 -8.61 -16.95
N GLU A 209 10.18 -7.30 -16.85
CA GLU A 209 11.48 -6.68 -16.64
C GLU A 209 12.01 -7.09 -15.27
N VAL A 210 13.33 -7.25 -15.14
CA VAL A 210 13.98 -7.66 -13.89
C VAL A 210 14.58 -6.43 -13.21
N LEU A 211 14.23 -6.20 -11.95
CA LEU A 211 14.86 -5.24 -11.05
C LEU A 211 15.87 -5.99 -10.17
N THR A 212 17.15 -5.65 -10.27
CA THR A 212 18.19 -6.26 -9.41
C THR A 212 18.43 -5.37 -8.19
N ALA A 213 18.42 -5.96 -7.00
CA ALA A 213 18.74 -5.25 -5.76
C ALA A 213 20.16 -4.69 -5.80
N THR A 214 20.33 -3.42 -5.45
CA THR A 214 21.65 -2.75 -5.47
C THR A 214 22.20 -2.43 -4.08
N THR A 215 21.44 -2.74 -3.03
CA THR A 215 21.76 -2.33 -1.66
C THR A 215 21.20 -3.33 -0.66
N SER A 216 21.89 -3.51 0.46
CA SER A 216 21.45 -4.27 1.63
C SER A 216 20.86 -3.37 2.72
N ASP A 217 20.83 -2.05 2.52
CA ASP A 217 20.19 -1.11 3.45
C ASP A 217 18.68 -1.44 3.57
N PRO A 218 18.13 -1.63 4.80
CA PRO A 218 16.76 -2.09 4.97
C PRO A 218 15.71 -1.20 4.29
N VAL A 219 15.87 0.12 4.36
CA VAL A 219 14.92 1.09 3.81
C VAL A 219 14.96 1.05 2.29
N MET A 220 16.16 1.17 1.72
CA MET A 220 16.34 1.22 0.26
C MET A 220 16.06 -0.14 -0.41
N TYR A 221 16.42 -1.26 0.23
CA TYR A 221 16.11 -2.60 -0.24
C TYR A 221 14.58 -2.79 -0.36
N LEU A 222 13.85 -2.44 0.70
CA LEU A 222 12.39 -2.54 0.69
C LEU A 222 11.75 -1.58 -0.30
N ALA A 223 12.32 -0.38 -0.51
CA ALA A 223 11.86 0.55 -1.54
C ALA A 223 11.98 -0.05 -2.96
N GLN A 224 13.10 -0.71 -3.27
CA GLN A 224 13.30 -1.42 -4.54
C GLN A 224 12.36 -2.61 -4.71
N TYR A 225 12.13 -3.37 -3.63
CA TYR A 225 11.15 -4.45 -3.64
C TYR A 225 9.72 -3.94 -3.86
N PHE A 226 9.33 -2.85 -3.19
CA PHE A 226 8.00 -2.23 -3.40
C PHE A 226 7.85 -1.66 -4.80
N GLU A 227 8.92 -1.14 -5.41
CA GLU A 227 8.92 -0.76 -6.81
C GLU A 227 8.64 -1.96 -7.70
N ALA A 228 9.34 -3.08 -7.48
CA ALA A 228 9.14 -4.29 -8.28
C ALA A 228 7.70 -4.80 -8.20
N MET A 229 7.09 -4.79 -7.00
CA MET A 229 5.68 -5.11 -6.82
C MET A 229 4.74 -4.14 -7.55
N ASP A 230 4.93 -2.83 -7.41
CA ASP A 230 4.03 -1.82 -8.02
C ASP A 230 4.11 -1.83 -9.56
N THR A 231 5.26 -2.23 -10.11
CA THR A 231 5.52 -2.24 -11.55
C THR A 231 5.37 -3.62 -12.21
N GLY A 232 5.08 -4.66 -11.43
CA GLY A 232 4.96 -6.04 -11.93
C GLY A 232 6.28 -6.63 -12.43
N ARG A 233 7.41 -6.14 -11.92
CA ARG A 233 8.76 -6.60 -12.27
C ARG A 233 9.19 -7.76 -11.39
N ASP A 234 10.09 -8.60 -11.91
CA ASP A 234 10.78 -9.59 -11.09
C ASP A 234 11.82 -8.88 -10.22
N PHE A 235 12.01 -9.33 -8.98
CA PHE A 235 13.03 -8.76 -8.09
C PHE A 235 14.13 -9.78 -7.83
N LYS A 236 15.33 -9.53 -8.36
CA LYS A 236 16.49 -10.41 -8.25
C LYS A 236 17.45 -9.92 -7.19
N VAL A 237 17.90 -10.82 -6.31
CA VAL A 237 18.76 -10.47 -5.18
C VAL A 237 19.89 -11.47 -5.06
N SER A 238 21.13 -10.99 -4.89
CA SER A 238 22.25 -11.88 -4.59
C SER A 238 22.16 -12.39 -3.15
N LYS A 239 22.78 -13.54 -2.88
CA LYS A 239 22.76 -14.13 -1.53
C LYS A 239 23.43 -13.20 -0.51
N GLU A 240 24.52 -12.56 -0.89
CA GLU A 240 25.28 -11.63 -0.04
C GLU A 240 24.43 -10.42 0.36
N ILE A 241 23.72 -9.80 -0.60
CA ILE A 241 22.82 -8.68 -0.33
C ILE A 241 21.67 -9.12 0.57
N ALA A 242 21.09 -10.30 0.32
CA ALA A 242 19.97 -10.82 1.12
C ALA A 242 20.39 -11.12 2.57
N ASP A 243 21.56 -11.74 2.78
CA ASP A 243 22.08 -12.08 4.10
C ASP A 243 22.43 -10.80 4.90
N GLU A 244 23.07 -9.82 4.26
CA GLU A 244 23.37 -8.54 4.90
C GLU A 244 22.10 -7.73 5.21
N PHE A 245 21.11 -7.74 4.30
CA PHE A 245 19.79 -7.15 4.53
C PHE A 245 19.09 -7.76 5.74
N LYS A 246 19.14 -9.09 5.90
CA LYS A 246 18.57 -9.79 7.08
C LYS A 246 19.20 -9.26 8.37
N ASN A 247 20.52 -9.13 8.42
CA ASN A 247 21.23 -8.68 9.61
C ASN A 247 20.89 -7.21 9.92
N LYS A 248 21.04 -6.30 8.95
CA LYS A 248 20.74 -4.87 9.14
C LYS A 248 19.28 -4.62 9.53
N THR A 249 18.35 -5.41 8.97
CA THR A 249 16.92 -5.29 9.29
C THR A 249 16.63 -5.70 10.73
N LYS A 250 17.28 -6.75 11.24
CA LYS A 250 17.16 -7.12 12.66
C LYS A 250 17.66 -5.99 13.55
N GLU A 251 18.85 -5.45 13.27
CA GLU A 251 19.42 -4.34 14.05
C GLU A 251 18.49 -3.12 14.05
N TYR A 252 17.93 -2.78 12.88
CA TYR A 252 16.95 -1.69 12.77
C TYR A 252 15.71 -1.95 13.63
N ILE A 253 15.14 -3.16 13.57
CA ILE A 253 13.89 -3.49 14.25
C ILE A 253 14.07 -3.54 15.77
N PHE A 254 15.21 -4.04 16.24
CA PHE A 254 15.48 -4.24 17.66
C PHE A 254 16.32 -3.14 18.31
N GLU A 255 16.72 -2.12 17.54
CA GLU A 255 17.50 -0.97 18.04
C GLU A 255 18.77 -1.36 18.81
N HIS A 256 19.37 -2.50 18.46
CA HIS A 256 20.62 -3.00 19.01
C HIS A 256 21.50 -3.51 17.88
N LYS A 257 22.81 -3.44 18.08
CA LYS A 257 23.78 -4.12 17.20
C LYS A 257 24.03 -5.54 17.67
N GLU A 258 24.59 -6.37 16.80
CA GLU A 258 25.07 -7.70 17.19
C GLU A 258 26.15 -7.57 18.30
N GLY A 259 25.93 -8.22 19.46
CA GLY A 259 26.83 -8.17 20.62
C GLY A 259 26.46 -7.18 21.73
N GLU A 260 25.38 -6.40 21.59
CA GLU A 260 24.89 -5.47 22.63
C GLU A 260 23.66 -6.04 23.38
N GLU A 261 23.48 -5.68 24.65
CA GLU A 261 22.25 -6.03 25.37
C GLU A 261 21.03 -5.27 24.78
N PRO A 262 19.87 -5.94 24.62
CA PRO A 262 18.67 -5.29 24.12
C PRO A 262 18.26 -4.10 24.99
N LYS A 263 18.02 -2.93 24.37
CA LYS A 263 17.51 -1.77 25.10
C LYS A 263 16.18 -2.09 25.78
N LYS A 264 16.08 -1.81 27.09
CA LYS A 264 14.80 -1.81 27.81
C LYS A 264 13.85 -0.80 27.15
N GLY A 265 12.65 -1.25 26.78
CA GLY A 265 11.61 -0.37 26.22
C GLY A 265 11.56 -0.32 24.68
N LEU A 266 11.85 -1.42 23.99
CA LEU A 266 11.85 -1.48 22.52
C LEU A 266 10.54 -0.96 21.89
N ASN A 267 10.66 0.02 20.99
CA ASN A 267 9.51 0.60 20.29
C ASN A 267 8.76 -0.47 19.47
N PRO A 268 7.46 -0.72 19.76
CA PRO A 268 6.69 -1.75 19.07
C PRO A 268 6.43 -1.44 17.59
N PHE A 269 6.55 -0.17 17.18
CA PHE A 269 6.21 0.32 15.84
C PHE A 269 7.39 0.37 14.87
N ARG A 270 8.58 -0.14 15.22
CA ARG A 270 9.77 -0.10 14.34
C ARG A 270 9.55 -0.73 12.97
N LEU A 271 8.75 -1.81 12.89
CA LEU A 271 8.37 -2.40 11.60
C LEU A 271 7.54 -1.43 10.75
N ASN A 272 6.58 -0.72 11.37
CA ASN A 272 5.76 0.27 10.70
C ASN A 272 6.61 1.47 10.24
N MET A 273 7.58 1.90 11.05
CA MET A 273 8.54 2.96 10.69
C MET A 273 9.38 2.57 9.48
N LEU A 274 9.98 1.38 9.51
CA LEU A 274 10.74 0.84 8.37
C LEU A 274 9.90 0.83 7.09
N GLY A 275 8.65 0.34 7.20
CA GLY A 275 7.71 0.32 6.08
C GLY A 275 7.37 1.72 5.55
N ALA A 276 7.18 2.69 6.43
CA ALA A 276 6.87 4.07 6.07
C ALA A 276 8.06 4.78 5.41
N GLU A 277 9.27 4.59 5.95
CA GLU A 277 10.51 5.12 5.38
C GLU A 277 10.77 4.53 3.99
N ALA A 278 10.62 3.21 3.82
CA ALA A 278 10.78 2.55 2.53
C ALA A 278 9.74 3.00 1.49
N ALA A 279 8.48 3.17 1.91
CA ALA A 279 7.42 3.70 1.05
C ALA A 279 7.71 5.16 0.64
N TYR A 280 8.24 5.98 1.56
CA TYR A 280 8.67 7.34 1.27
C TYR A 280 9.82 7.34 0.26
N GLN A 281 10.88 6.55 0.48
CA GLN A 281 12.01 6.48 -0.46
C GLN A 281 11.57 6.01 -1.85
N TYR A 282 10.68 5.00 -1.91
CA TYR A 282 10.06 4.58 -3.17
C TYR A 282 9.31 5.73 -3.87
N SER A 283 8.56 6.55 -3.12
CA SER A 283 7.83 7.69 -3.70
C SER A 283 8.77 8.76 -4.26
N VAL A 284 9.91 9.00 -3.60
CA VAL A 284 10.95 9.93 -4.06
C VAL A 284 11.57 9.42 -5.36
N THR A 285 12.07 8.19 -5.37
CA THR A 285 12.72 7.61 -6.57
C THR A 285 11.76 7.50 -7.76
N LYS A 286 10.48 7.20 -7.51
CA LYS A 286 9.43 7.21 -8.54
C LYS A 286 9.25 8.59 -9.15
N ASN A 287 9.19 9.64 -8.33
CA ASN A 287 9.00 11.01 -8.79
C ASN A 287 10.21 11.52 -9.58
N ASP A 288 11.42 11.19 -9.13
CA ASP A 288 12.66 11.56 -9.81
C ASP A 288 12.72 10.91 -11.21
N ARG A 289 12.43 9.60 -11.30
CA ARG A 289 12.36 8.91 -12.59
C ARG A 289 11.28 9.49 -13.52
N GLN A 290 10.12 9.86 -12.98
CA GLN A 290 9.08 10.52 -13.78
C GLN A 290 9.53 11.90 -14.27
N ALA A 291 10.29 12.65 -13.46
CA ALA A 291 10.87 13.92 -13.87
C ALA A 291 11.89 13.72 -15.00
N GLU A 292 12.76 12.71 -14.89
CA GLU A 292 13.72 12.34 -15.94
C GLU A 292 13.02 11.98 -17.26
N ILE A 293 11.97 11.15 -17.21
CA ILE A 293 11.19 10.78 -18.41
C ILE A 293 10.56 12.02 -19.05
N ARG A 294 9.99 12.93 -18.25
CA ARG A 294 9.41 14.18 -18.76
C ARG A 294 10.45 15.08 -19.40
N ASN A 295 11.63 15.20 -18.78
CA ASN A 295 12.73 16.01 -19.31
C ASN A 295 13.24 15.43 -20.63
N LYS A 296 13.45 14.11 -20.70
CA LYS A 296 13.85 13.42 -21.93
C LYS A 296 12.84 13.63 -23.07
N TYR A 297 11.55 13.50 -22.79
CA TYR A 297 10.50 13.75 -23.78
C TYR A 297 10.46 15.22 -24.23
N ALA A 298 10.72 16.16 -23.32
CA ALA A 298 10.80 17.58 -23.65
C ALA A 298 12.00 17.89 -24.56
N GLU A 299 13.16 17.28 -24.28
CA GLU A 299 14.36 17.37 -25.12
C GLU A 299 14.13 16.78 -26.52
N GLU A 300 13.56 15.58 -26.61
CA GLU A 300 13.21 14.94 -27.89
C GLU A 300 12.26 15.83 -28.71
N LYS A 301 11.21 16.36 -28.08
CA LYS A 301 10.25 17.27 -28.73
C LYS A 301 10.90 18.60 -29.16
N TYR A 302 11.84 19.12 -28.39
CA TYR A 302 12.60 20.33 -28.75
C TYR A 302 13.50 20.07 -29.96
N ASN A 303 14.23 18.95 -29.95
CA ASN A 303 15.09 18.52 -31.05
C ASN A 303 14.30 18.27 -32.34
N ASP A 304 13.11 17.68 -32.25
CA ASP A 304 12.22 17.50 -33.41
C ASP A 304 11.73 18.83 -33.99
N LYS A 305 11.43 19.82 -33.13
CA LYS A 305 11.08 21.17 -33.59
C LYS A 305 12.26 21.86 -34.29
N LEU A 306 13.47 21.73 -33.74
CA LEU A 306 14.69 22.26 -34.35
C LEU A 306 14.95 21.63 -35.72
N LYS A 307 14.83 20.30 -35.86
CA LYS A 307 14.97 19.61 -37.14
C LYS A 307 13.96 20.12 -38.17
N LYS A 308 12.68 20.23 -37.81
CA LYS A 308 11.64 20.78 -38.68
C LYS A 308 11.89 22.23 -39.09
N PHE A 309 12.43 23.04 -38.18
CA PHE A 309 12.82 24.42 -38.48
C PHE A 309 13.97 24.48 -39.50
N HIS A 310 15.01 23.67 -39.31
CA HIS A 310 16.12 23.57 -40.26
C HIS A 310 15.71 23.02 -41.63
N GLU A 311 14.81 22.03 -41.69
CA GLU A 311 14.25 21.52 -42.94
C GLU A 311 13.41 22.56 -43.68
N LYS A 312 12.60 23.34 -42.95
CA LYS A 312 11.81 24.43 -43.54
C LYS A 312 12.70 25.54 -44.12
N ASN A 313 13.77 25.90 -43.43
CA ASN A 313 14.70 26.93 -43.90
C ASN A 313 15.65 26.44 -45.01
N ARG A 314 15.87 25.13 -45.16
CA ARG A 314 16.62 24.60 -46.32
C ARG A 314 15.80 24.64 -47.61
N LYS A 315 14.48 24.43 -47.54
CA LYS A 315 13.59 24.54 -48.71
C LYS A 315 13.40 25.98 -49.21
N SER A 316 13.45 26.98 -48.32
CA SER A 316 13.29 28.38 -48.73
C SER A 316 14.54 28.99 -49.39
N VAL A 317 15.68 28.29 -49.42
CA VAL A 317 16.92 28.78 -50.04
C VAL A 317 17.17 28.13 -51.41
N SER A 318 16.50 27.02 -51.75
CA SER A 318 16.64 26.39 -53.07
C SER A 318 15.75 26.97 -54.15
N ASP A 319 14.63 27.63 -53.80
CA ASP A 319 13.65 28.08 -54.80
C ASP A 319 13.99 29.45 -55.41
N ASP A 320 14.92 30.21 -54.84
CA ASP A 320 15.33 31.52 -55.36
C ASP A 320 16.47 31.46 -56.39
N TYR A 321 17.05 30.28 -56.65
CA TYR A 321 18.16 30.12 -57.61
C TYR A 321 17.76 29.58 -58.99
N GLU A 322 16.47 29.27 -59.24
CA GLU A 322 15.96 28.86 -60.56
C GLU A 322 15.16 29.95 -61.29
N MET A 323 15.01 31.15 -60.72
CA MET A 323 14.32 32.29 -61.35
C MET A 323 15.27 33.35 -61.96
N SER A 324 16.54 33.02 -62.17
CA SER A 324 17.45 33.83 -63.00
C SER A 324 18.09 33.00 -64.12
N MET A 325 17.29 32.67 -65.13
CA MET A 325 17.74 32.58 -66.53
C MET A 325 16.70 33.18 -67.45
#